data_AF-A0A401FWE6-F1
#
_entry.id   AF-A0A401FWE6-F1
#
_cell.length_a   1.000
_cell.length_b   1.000
_cell.length_c   1.000
_cell.angle_alpha   90.00
_cell.angle_beta   90.00
_cell.angle_gamma   90.00
#
_symmetry.space_group_name_H-M   'P 1'
#
loop_
_entity.id
_entity.type
_entity.pdbx_description
1 polymer ?
#
loop_
_entity_poly.entity_id
_entity_poly.type
_entity_poly.pdbx_seq_one_letter_code
_entity_poly.pdbx_strand_id
1 'polypeptide(L)'
;MEKKNVNKLLVLKAFYLGRALSDHEDKNWAIDVINKAIEQLGEQPAHQSKVRLLFYLLLKAEINRQSDNVFEIREYAKEVATDLGGEIFHDFMLIENATQTLKRAYGLEKGFIADQGVKNNIEFKVVGFGYKKHIEYYDIACKAVGIDPNKLSDKDFNFLHKVTLTKMLESHCIKGIS
;
A
#
# COMPACT_ATOMS: atom_id res chain seq x y z
N MET A 1 17.48 -7.04 9.62
CA MET A 1 16.26 -7.26 8.83
C MET A 1 16.70 -7.49 7.40
N GLU A 2 16.39 -8.65 6.81
CA GLU A 2 16.80 -8.95 5.43
C GLU A 2 16.18 -7.93 4.45
N LYS A 3 16.91 -7.56 3.40
CA LYS A 3 16.47 -6.57 2.38
C LYS A 3 15.08 -6.89 1.81
N LYS A 4 14.77 -8.18 1.68
CA LYS A 4 13.47 -8.70 1.23
C LYS A 4 12.29 -8.31 2.14
N ASN A 5 12.50 -8.27 3.46
CA ASN A 5 11.44 -7.87 4.40
C ASN A 5 11.21 -6.35 4.38
N VAL A 6 12.26 -5.55 4.16
CA VAL A 6 12.13 -4.09 4.02
C VAL A 6 11.26 -3.75 2.80
N ASN A 7 11.53 -4.39 1.66
CA ASN A 7 10.78 -4.17 0.41
C ASN A 7 9.30 -4.50 0.58
N LYS A 8 8.98 -5.66 1.18
CA LYS A 8 7.59 -6.06 1.44
C LYS A 8 6.87 -5.08 2.36
N LEU A 9 7.52 -4.60 3.43
CA LEU A 9 6.94 -3.58 4.30
C LEU A 9 6.70 -2.25 3.56
N LEU A 10 7.60 -1.85 2.66
CA LEU A 10 7.44 -0.64 1.85
C LEU A 10 6.24 -0.75 0.91
N VAL A 11 6.07 -1.91 0.26
CA VAL A 11 4.93 -2.20 -0.62
C VAL A 11 3.62 -2.19 0.16
N LEU A 12 3.59 -2.90 1.30
CA LEU A 12 2.43 -2.90 2.19
C LEU A 12 2.09 -1.48 2.67
N LYS A 13 3.12 -0.68 2.96
CA LYS A 13 2.93 0.72 3.34
C LYS A 13 2.26 1.54 2.24
N ALA A 14 2.73 1.40 1.00
CA ALA A 14 2.14 2.09 -0.16
C ALA A 14 0.68 1.67 -0.34
N PHE A 15 0.38 0.38 -0.20
CA PHE A 15 -0.99 -0.15 -0.28
C PHE A 15 -1.90 0.43 0.81
N TYR A 16 -1.55 0.30 2.11
CA TYR A 16 -2.43 0.78 3.19
C TYR A 16 -2.60 2.29 3.17
N LEU A 17 -1.52 3.04 2.93
CA LEU A 17 -1.59 4.49 2.88
C LEU A 17 -2.40 4.95 1.65
N GLY A 18 -2.25 4.28 0.51
CA GLY A 18 -3.01 4.60 -0.70
C GLY A 18 -4.51 4.35 -0.53
N ARG A 19 -4.88 3.26 0.15
CA ARG A 19 -6.28 2.99 0.53
C ARG A 19 -6.84 4.00 1.52
N ALA A 20 -6.07 4.39 2.52
CA ALA A 20 -6.51 5.42 3.46
C ALA A 20 -6.77 6.77 2.76
N LEU A 21 -5.98 7.10 1.72
CA LEU A 21 -6.08 8.35 0.98
C LEU A 21 -7.10 8.31 -0.17
N SER A 22 -7.46 7.14 -0.70
CA SER A 22 -8.34 7.04 -1.88
C SER A 22 -9.73 7.62 -1.65
N ASP A 23 -10.19 7.58 -0.40
CA ASP A 23 -11.52 8.02 0.06
C ASP A 23 -11.44 9.19 1.07
N HIS A 24 -10.26 9.81 1.23
CA HIS A 24 -10.04 10.92 2.17
C HIS A 24 -10.35 12.28 1.53
N GLU A 25 -10.80 13.26 2.34
CA GLU A 25 -11.08 14.62 1.85
C GLU A 25 -9.85 15.31 1.23
N ASP A 26 -8.68 15.08 1.82
CA ASP A 26 -7.39 15.60 1.34
C ASP A 26 -6.77 14.81 0.17
N LYS A 27 -7.53 13.95 -0.52
CA LYS A 27 -7.01 13.14 -1.64
C LYS A 27 -6.27 13.97 -2.69
N ASN A 28 -6.83 15.12 -3.08
CA ASN A 28 -6.23 15.98 -4.11
C ASN A 28 -4.89 16.56 -3.65
N TRP A 29 -4.85 17.10 -2.43
CA TRP A 29 -3.60 17.57 -1.81
C TRP A 29 -2.56 16.45 -1.74
N ALA A 30 -2.97 15.24 -1.36
CA ALA A 30 -2.10 14.08 -1.29
C ALA A 30 -1.50 13.74 -2.67
N ILE A 31 -2.32 13.77 -3.73
CA ILE A 31 -1.86 13.56 -5.11
C ILE A 31 -0.85 14.63 -5.51
N ASP A 32 -1.10 15.90 -5.19
CA ASP A 32 -0.20 17.01 -5.52
C ASP A 32 1.18 16.85 -4.88
N VAL A 33 1.24 16.54 -3.58
CA VAL A 33 2.52 16.33 -2.89
C VAL A 33 3.23 15.04 -3.32
N ILE A 34 2.48 14.01 -3.73
CA ILE A 34 3.03 12.79 -4.32
C ILE A 34 3.63 13.08 -5.70
N ASN A 35 2.97 13.88 -6.54
CA ASN A 35 3.51 14.28 -7.85
C ASN A 35 4.82 15.05 -7.69
N LYS A 36 4.88 16.03 -6.76
CA LYS A 36 6.12 16.75 -6.42
C LYS A 36 7.23 15.79 -5.97
N ALA A 37 6.90 14.79 -5.15
CA ALA A 37 7.88 13.79 -4.72
C ALA A 37 8.41 12.95 -5.89
N ILE A 38 7.52 12.53 -6.81
CA ILE A 38 7.88 11.78 -8.02
C ILE A 38 8.81 12.60 -8.92
N GLU A 39 8.48 13.87 -9.18
CA GLU A 39 9.31 14.78 -9.96
C GLU A 39 10.71 14.94 -9.34
N GLN A 40 10.77 15.31 -8.05
CA GLN A 40 12.04 15.53 -7.35
C GLN A 40 12.93 14.27 -7.31
N LEU A 41 12.33 13.08 -7.17
CA LEU A 41 13.07 11.82 -7.08
C LEU A 41 13.43 11.25 -8.45
N GLY A 42 12.65 11.54 -9.49
CA GLY A 42 12.92 11.13 -10.87
C GLY A 42 14.22 11.69 -11.43
N GLU A 43 14.63 12.87 -10.95
CA GLU A 43 15.89 13.52 -11.36
C GLU A 43 17.13 12.96 -10.64
N GLN A 44 16.95 12.08 -9.64
CA GLN A 44 18.03 11.61 -8.79
C GLN A 44 18.49 10.19 -9.18
N PRO A 45 19.75 9.99 -9.60
CA PRO A 45 20.23 8.69 -10.07
C PRO A 45 20.50 7.69 -8.93
N ALA A 46 20.53 8.14 -7.67
CA ALA A 46 20.88 7.31 -6.53
C ALA A 46 19.89 6.15 -6.33
N HIS A 47 20.41 4.96 -6.01
CA HIS A 47 19.59 3.76 -5.78
C HIS A 47 18.48 3.99 -4.74
N GLN A 48 18.80 4.68 -3.64
CA GLN A 48 17.80 4.97 -2.60
C GLN A 48 16.71 5.92 -3.11
N SER A 49 17.03 6.88 -3.98
CA SER A 49 16.05 7.77 -4.59
C SER A 49 15.14 7.02 -5.54
N LYS A 50 15.64 6.03 -6.30
CA LYS A 50 14.81 5.13 -7.12
C LYS A 50 13.85 4.27 -6.28
N VAL A 51 14.30 3.75 -5.14
CA VAL A 51 13.42 3.00 -4.21
C VAL A 51 12.31 3.91 -3.68
N ARG A 52 12.63 5.15 -3.30
CA ARG A 52 11.64 6.14 -2.85
C ARG A 52 10.67 6.54 -3.96
N LEU A 53 11.18 6.75 -5.18
CA LEU A 53 10.37 7.04 -6.36
C LEU A 53 9.36 5.92 -6.60
N LEU A 54 9.81 4.67 -6.56
CA LEU A 54 8.94 3.51 -6.72
C LEU A 54 7.86 3.47 -5.63
N PHE A 55 8.20 3.74 -4.37
CA PHE A 55 7.20 3.86 -3.30
C PHE A 55 6.09 4.88 -3.64
N TYR A 56 6.45 6.08 -4.10
CA TYR A 56 5.46 7.11 -4.43
C TYR A 56 4.64 6.78 -5.69
N LEU A 57 5.24 6.10 -6.68
CA LEU A 57 4.52 5.61 -7.85
C LEU A 57 3.49 4.54 -7.46
N LEU A 58 3.87 3.57 -6.63
CA LEU A 58 2.95 2.54 -6.12
C LEU A 58 1.83 3.15 -5.25
N LEU A 59 2.16 4.12 -4.41
CA LEU A 59 1.19 4.85 -3.61
C LEU A 59 0.18 5.58 -4.50
N LYS A 60 0.66 6.32 -5.52
CA LYS A 60 -0.19 7.00 -6.50
C LYS A 60 -1.08 6.02 -7.25
N ALA A 61 -0.54 4.87 -7.63
CA ALA A 61 -1.28 3.82 -8.32
C ALA A 61 -2.41 3.24 -7.44
N GLU A 62 -2.19 3.03 -6.14
CA GLU A 62 -3.26 2.53 -5.26
C GLU A 62 -4.34 3.60 -5.02
N ILE A 63 -3.99 4.88 -4.88
CA ILE A 63 -4.97 5.98 -4.76
C ILE A 63 -5.85 6.08 -6.01
N ASN A 64 -5.25 5.85 -7.17
CA ASN A 64 -5.90 5.92 -8.50
C ASN A 64 -6.36 4.53 -9.00
N ARG A 65 -6.49 3.53 -8.12
CA ARG A 65 -6.69 2.14 -8.54
C ARG A 65 -7.91 1.90 -9.43
N GLN A 66 -8.94 2.74 -9.34
CA GLN A 66 -10.18 2.63 -10.10
C GLN A 66 -10.27 3.58 -11.29
N SER A 67 -9.25 4.40 -11.54
CA SER A 67 -9.23 5.34 -12.66
C SER A 67 -8.38 4.83 -13.82
N ASP A 68 -8.72 5.27 -15.03
CA ASP A 68 -8.08 4.84 -16.27
C ASP A 68 -6.58 5.21 -16.33
N ASN A 69 -6.19 6.28 -15.62
CA ASN A 69 -4.80 6.74 -15.53
C ASN A 69 -3.87 5.79 -14.74
N VAL A 70 -4.41 4.74 -14.09
CA VAL A 70 -3.60 3.82 -13.28
C VAL A 70 -2.60 3.01 -14.12
N PHE A 71 -2.93 2.75 -15.39
CA PHE A 71 -2.08 1.96 -16.28
C PHE A 71 -0.73 2.65 -16.54
N GLU A 72 -0.75 3.94 -16.86
CA GLU A 72 0.47 4.73 -17.10
C GLU A 72 1.35 4.78 -15.86
N ILE A 73 0.75 4.94 -14.68
CA ILE A 73 1.47 4.98 -13.40
C ILE A 73 2.16 3.62 -13.14
N ARG A 74 1.48 2.51 -13.44
CA ARG A 74 2.01 1.15 -13.24
C ARG A 74 3.11 0.80 -14.22
N GLU A 75 2.98 1.19 -15.48
CA GLU A 75 4.03 0.98 -16.46
C GLU A 75 5.30 1.74 -16.04
N TYR A 76 5.17 3.00 -15.62
CA TYR A 76 6.34 3.74 -15.11
C TYR A 76 6.92 3.12 -13.83
N ALA A 77 6.08 2.67 -12.90
CA ALA A 77 6.54 1.95 -11.70
C ALA A 77 7.31 0.67 -12.06
N LYS A 78 6.85 -0.07 -13.06
CA LYS A 78 7.49 -1.31 -13.53
C LYS A 78 8.85 -1.03 -14.20
N GLU A 79 8.97 0.03 -14.97
CA GLU A 79 10.24 0.49 -15.53
C GLU A 79 11.25 0.79 -14.42
N VAL A 80 10.87 1.64 -13.45
CA VAL A 80 11.73 1.96 -12.29
C VAL A 80 12.08 0.72 -11.48
N ALA A 81 11.13 -0.21 -11.31
CA ALA A 81 11.37 -1.45 -10.58
C ALA A 81 12.35 -2.38 -11.29
N THR A 82 12.40 -2.39 -12.62
CA THR A 82 13.31 -3.24 -13.39
C THR A 82 14.77 -2.93 -13.03
N ASP A 83 15.12 -1.66 -12.88
CA ASP A 83 16.44 -1.21 -12.40
C ASP A 83 16.77 -1.65 -10.97
N LEU A 84 15.74 -2.00 -10.18
CA LEU A 84 15.85 -2.41 -8.78
C LEU A 84 15.74 -3.93 -8.58
N GLY A 85 15.62 -4.71 -9.67
CA GLY A 85 15.45 -6.16 -9.64
C GLY A 85 13.98 -6.64 -9.63
N GLY A 86 13.01 -5.74 -9.80
CA GLY A 86 11.60 -6.07 -10.06
C GLY A 86 10.75 -6.52 -8.87
N GLU A 87 11.38 -7.00 -7.77
CA GLU A 87 10.68 -7.61 -6.63
C GLU A 87 9.61 -6.70 -6.01
N ILE A 88 9.90 -5.41 -5.83
CA ILE A 88 8.99 -4.45 -5.19
C ILE A 88 7.68 -4.30 -5.98
N PHE A 89 7.77 -4.19 -7.30
CA PHE A 89 6.58 -4.08 -8.15
C PHE A 89 5.83 -5.42 -8.22
N HIS A 90 6.56 -6.54 -8.27
CA HIS A 90 5.94 -7.87 -8.23
C HIS A 90 5.12 -8.08 -6.96
N ASP A 91 5.70 -7.80 -5.79
CA ASP A 91 5.04 -7.91 -4.49
C ASP A 91 3.79 -7.00 -4.41
N PHE A 92 3.86 -5.80 -5.01
CA PHE A 92 2.70 -4.90 -5.09
C PHE A 92 1.56 -5.53 -5.90
N MET A 93 1.86 -6.12 -7.06
CA MET A 93 0.86 -6.77 -7.89
C MET A 93 0.27 -8.03 -7.22
N LEU A 94 1.04 -8.76 -6.40
CA LEU A 94 0.51 -9.87 -5.59
C LEU A 94 -0.58 -9.38 -4.63
N ILE A 95 -0.31 -8.28 -3.91
CA ILE A 95 -1.29 -7.65 -3.00
C ILE A 95 -2.51 -7.15 -3.78
N GLU A 96 -2.31 -6.49 -4.91
CA GLU A 96 -3.40 -5.98 -5.72
C GLU A 96 -4.33 -7.11 -6.17
N ASN A 97 -3.77 -8.17 -6.75
CA ASN A 97 -4.53 -9.31 -7.25
C ASN A 97 -5.29 -10.02 -6.13
N ALA A 98 -4.64 -10.26 -4.99
CA ALA A 98 -5.28 -10.89 -3.84
C ALA A 98 -6.44 -10.05 -3.29
N THR A 99 -6.31 -8.73 -3.30
CA THR A 99 -7.34 -7.81 -2.79
C THR A 99 -8.43 -7.48 -3.81
N GLN A 100 -8.21 -7.73 -5.11
CA GLN A 100 -9.20 -7.51 -6.16
C GLN A 100 -10.25 -8.64 -6.24
N THR A 101 -9.86 -9.89 -5.99
CA THR A 101 -10.75 -11.06 -6.05
C THR A 101 -11.92 -10.96 -5.07
N LEU A 102 -11.73 -10.32 -3.90
CA LEU A 102 -12.82 -10.08 -2.96
C LEU A 102 -13.87 -9.09 -3.48
N LYS A 103 -13.48 -8.02 -4.19
CA LYS A 103 -14.46 -7.12 -4.83
C LYS A 103 -15.35 -7.85 -5.83
N ARG A 104 -14.87 -8.94 -6.45
CA ARG A 104 -15.66 -9.76 -7.39
C ARG A 104 -16.53 -10.83 -6.70
N ALA A 105 -16.09 -11.40 -5.59
CA ALA A 105 -16.87 -12.40 -4.84
C ALA A 105 -18.12 -11.82 -4.16
N TYR A 106 -18.14 -10.52 -3.85
CA TYR A 106 -19.30 -9.81 -3.31
C TYR A 106 -20.25 -9.24 -4.39
N GLY A 107 -20.08 -9.63 -5.66
CA GLY A 107 -20.81 -9.11 -6.82
C GLY A 107 -21.98 -9.95 -7.33
N LEU A 108 -22.63 -10.76 -6.49
CA LEU A 108 -23.87 -11.48 -6.87
C LEU A 108 -25.11 -10.65 -6.49
N GLU A 109 -25.67 -10.02 -7.54
CA GLU A 109 -27.03 -9.50 -7.78
C GLU A 109 -27.68 -8.42 -6.88
N LYS A 110 -28.13 -7.37 -7.59
CA LYS A 110 -29.25 -6.44 -7.34
C LYS A 110 -29.94 -6.51 -5.97
N GLY A 111 -29.71 -5.48 -5.17
CA GLY A 111 -30.60 -5.07 -4.09
C GLY A 111 -30.00 -3.89 -3.33
N PHE A 112 -30.73 -2.77 -3.24
CA PHE A 112 -30.37 -1.64 -2.39
C PHE A 112 -30.08 -2.13 -0.97
N ILE A 113 -28.83 -2.03 -0.51
CA ILE A 113 -28.48 -2.15 0.90
C ILE A 113 -27.44 -1.07 1.21
N ALA A 114 -27.74 -0.30 2.26
CA ALA A 114 -27.09 0.93 2.67
C ALA A 114 -25.56 0.85 2.69
N ASP A 115 -24.97 1.95 2.22
CA ASP A 115 -23.56 2.31 2.37
C ASP A 115 -23.12 2.12 3.83
N GLN A 116 -22.47 0.98 4.08
CA GLN A 116 -21.60 0.82 5.24
C GLN A 116 -20.18 0.92 4.73
N GLY A 117 -19.71 2.17 4.70
CA GLY A 117 -18.35 2.65 4.58
C GLY A 117 -17.25 1.58 4.73
N VAL A 118 -16.32 1.65 3.79
CA VAL A 118 -15.07 0.92 3.66
C VAL A 118 -14.47 0.52 5.02
N LYS A 119 -14.75 -0.72 5.47
CA LYS A 119 -14.07 -1.30 6.63
C LYS A 119 -12.67 -1.77 6.22
N ASN A 120 -11.67 -1.33 6.97
CA ASN A 120 -10.29 -1.80 6.92
C ASN A 120 -10.23 -3.33 6.68
N ASN A 121 -9.38 -3.78 5.74
CA ASN A 121 -9.13 -5.20 5.41
C ASN A 121 -8.51 -6.04 6.55
N ILE A 122 -8.61 -5.58 7.80
CA ILE A 122 -8.19 -6.30 9.00
C ILE A 122 -9.45 -6.96 9.55
N GLU A 123 -9.62 -8.24 9.25
CA GLU A 123 -10.66 -9.05 9.87
C GLU A 123 -10.09 -9.71 11.13
N PHE A 124 -10.81 -9.55 12.25
CA PHE A 124 -10.52 -10.26 13.48
C PHE A 124 -11.26 -11.59 13.44
N LYS A 125 -10.55 -12.69 13.20
CA LYS A 125 -11.15 -14.01 13.33
C LYS A 125 -10.88 -14.55 14.73
N VAL A 126 -11.93 -14.71 15.52
CA VAL A 126 -11.83 -15.48 16.76
C VAL A 126 -11.80 -16.94 16.38
N VAL A 127 -10.62 -17.57 16.44
CA VAL A 127 -10.48 -19.01 16.25
C VAL A 127 -10.45 -19.65 17.63
N GLY A 128 -11.28 -20.67 17.83
CA GLY A 128 -11.39 -21.37 19.10
C GLY A 128 -11.43 -22.88 18.91
N PHE A 129 -10.61 -23.58 19.68
CA PHE A 129 -10.72 -25.01 19.94
C PHE A 129 -10.94 -25.19 21.46
N GLY A 130 -12.18 -25.44 21.88
CA GLY A 130 -12.53 -25.54 23.30
C GLY A 130 -12.46 -24.19 24.04
N TYR A 131 -11.85 -24.18 25.23
CA TYR A 131 -11.84 -23.02 26.15
C TYR A 131 -10.81 -21.92 25.81
N LYS A 132 -9.96 -22.12 24.79
CA LYS A 132 -8.99 -21.10 24.36
C LYS A 132 -9.55 -20.36 23.15
N LYS A 133 -9.76 -19.05 23.31
CA LYS A 133 -10.08 -18.11 22.23
C LYS A 133 -8.82 -17.30 21.92
N HIS A 134 -8.41 -17.25 20.67
CA HIS A 134 -7.38 -16.33 20.21
C HIS A 134 -7.90 -15.48 19.05
N ILE A 135 -7.43 -14.24 18.99
CA ILE A 135 -7.74 -13.30 17.92
C ILE A 135 -6.67 -13.50 16.84
N GLU A 136 -7.05 -13.98 15.67
CA GLU A 136 -6.18 -14.00 14.49
C GLU A 136 -6.38 -12.72 13.69
N TYR A 137 -5.30 -11.98 13.45
CA TYR A 137 -5.27 -10.89 12.49
C TYR A 137 -5.26 -11.48 11.08
N TYR A 138 -6.37 -11.36 10.37
CA TYR A 138 -6.45 -11.78 8.98
C TYR A 138 -6.22 -10.56 8.08
N ASP A 139 -5.00 -10.45 7.55
CA ASP A 139 -4.61 -9.41 6.60
C ASP A 139 -4.16 -10.05 5.27
N ILE A 140 -4.98 -9.86 4.24
CA ILE A 140 -4.78 -10.44 2.92
C ILE A 140 -3.56 -9.85 2.22
N ALA A 141 -3.30 -8.56 2.42
CA ALA A 141 -2.14 -7.92 1.82
C ALA A 141 -0.85 -8.49 2.43
N CYS A 142 -0.78 -8.61 3.75
CA CYS A 142 0.35 -9.26 4.42
C CYS A 142 0.54 -10.70 3.93
N LYS A 143 -0.55 -11.49 3.87
CA LYS A 143 -0.48 -12.88 3.40
C LYS A 143 -0.05 -13.00 1.94
N ALA A 144 -0.48 -12.09 1.07
CA ALA A 144 -0.11 -12.10 -0.36
C ALA A 144 1.40 -12.02 -0.57
N VAL A 145 2.12 -11.34 0.32
CA VAL A 145 3.59 -11.24 0.29
C VAL A 145 4.27 -12.16 1.32
N GLY A 146 3.53 -13.09 1.92
CA GLY A 146 4.05 -14.06 2.89
C GLY A 146 4.52 -13.46 4.21
N ILE A 147 3.96 -12.32 4.62
CA ILE A 147 4.14 -11.74 5.96
C ILE A 147 3.03 -12.24 6.87
N ASP A 148 3.41 -12.74 8.05
CA ASP A 148 2.47 -13.08 9.11
C ASP A 148 2.17 -11.82 9.95
N PRO A 149 0.94 -11.27 9.88
CA PRO A 149 0.60 -10.03 10.60
C PRO A 149 0.70 -10.18 12.13
N ASN A 150 0.59 -11.41 12.65
CA ASN A 150 0.70 -11.67 14.09
C ASN A 150 2.16 -11.66 14.59
N LYS A 151 3.14 -11.63 13.67
CA LYS A 151 4.57 -11.64 13.98
C LYS A 151 5.25 -10.32 13.65
N LEU A 152 4.49 -9.29 13.28
CA LEU A 152 5.03 -7.95 13.08
C LEU A 152 5.56 -7.41 14.41
N SER A 153 6.74 -6.80 14.37
CA SER A 153 7.22 -6.03 15.51
C SER A 153 6.35 -4.76 15.69
N ASP A 154 6.33 -4.18 16.89
CA ASP A 154 5.66 -2.90 17.13
C ASP A 154 6.15 -1.81 16.17
N LYS A 155 7.43 -1.85 15.83
CA LYS A 155 8.04 -0.91 14.88
C LYS A 155 7.45 -1.07 13.48
N ASP A 156 7.36 -2.30 12.98
CA ASP A 156 6.83 -2.58 11.64
C ASP A 156 5.33 -2.28 11.57
N PHE A 157 4.58 -2.67 12.61
CA PHE A 157 3.16 -2.33 12.74
C PHE A 157 2.94 -0.80 12.72
N ASN A 158 3.70 -0.05 13.52
CA ASN A 158 3.61 1.40 13.56
C ASN A 158 4.01 2.03 12.21
N PHE A 159 5.03 1.48 11.53
CA PHE A 159 5.39 1.91 10.20
C PHE A 159 4.24 1.74 9.22
N LEU A 160 3.66 0.52 9.14
CA LEU A 160 2.56 0.20 8.22
C LEU A 160 1.31 1.06 8.48
N HIS A 161 0.89 1.21 9.74
CA HIS A 161 -0.43 1.75 10.06
C HIS A 161 -0.45 3.16 10.65
N LYS A 162 0.65 3.68 11.20
CA LYS A 162 0.66 4.98 11.92
C LYS A 162 1.53 6.06 11.29
N VAL A 163 2.53 5.71 10.50
CA VAL A 163 3.35 6.72 9.79
C VAL A 163 2.50 7.38 8.70
N THR A 164 2.38 8.71 8.71
CA THR A 164 1.55 9.45 7.75
C THR A 164 2.30 9.77 6.47
N LEU A 165 1.58 10.22 5.43
CA LEU A 165 2.20 10.72 4.19
C LEU A 165 3.18 11.86 4.48
N THR A 166 2.81 12.83 5.32
CA THR A 166 3.68 13.93 5.74
C THR A 166 4.99 13.42 6.34
N LYS A 167 4.93 12.47 7.29
CA LYS A 167 6.12 11.87 7.90
C LYS A 167 7.00 11.14 6.88
N MET A 168 6.39 10.47 5.89
CA MET A 168 7.16 9.85 4.80
C MET A 168 7.90 10.89 3.98
N LEU A 169 7.21 11.95 3.54
CA LEU A 169 7.77 13.06 2.75
C LEU A 169 8.92 13.77 3.48
N GLU A 170 8.73 14.08 4.76
CA GLU A 170 9.76 14.68 5.63
C GLU A 170 11.01 13.78 5.70
N SER A 171 10.82 12.48 5.98
CA SER A 171 11.94 11.53 6.09
C SER A 171 12.72 11.36 4.78
N HIS A 172 12.07 11.62 3.65
CA HIS A 172 12.64 11.53 2.32
C HIS A 172 13.19 12.88 1.81
N CYS A 173 13.12 13.94 2.61
CA CYS A 173 13.58 15.29 2.28
C CYS A 173 12.89 15.86 1.02
N ILE A 174 11.58 15.63 0.87
CA ILE A 174 10.80 16.24 -0.21
C ILE A 174 10.55 17.71 0.11
N LYS A 175 10.81 18.61 -0.85
CA LYS A 175 10.66 20.06 -0.68
C LYS A 175 9.24 20.50 -1.04
N GLY A 176 8.79 21.64 -0.48
CA GLY A 176 7.53 22.29 -0.89
C GLY A 176 6.24 21.58 -0.44
N ILE A 177 6.26 21.02 0.78
CA ILE A 177 5.13 20.33 1.44
C ILE A 177 4.15 21.34 2.11
N SER A 178 4.54 22.62 2.19
CA SER A 178 3.76 23.73 2.77
C SER A 178 2.65 24.23 1.85
#